data_AF-A0A946AZM4-F1
#
_entry.id   AF-A0A946AZM4-F1
#
_cell.length_a   1.000
_cell.length_b   1.000
_cell.length_c   1.000
_cell.angle_alpha   90.00
_cell.angle_beta   90.00
_cell.angle_gamma   90.00
#
_symmetry.space_group_name_H-M   'P 1'
#
loop_
_entity.id
_entity.type
_entity.pdbx_description
1 polymer ?
#
loop_
_entity_poly.entity_id
_entity_poly.type
_entity_poly.pdbx_seq_one_letter_code
_entity_poly.pdbx_strand_id
1 'polypeptide(L)'
;MVKILNTLLVSLKVLLFNGLFAFIIISLLAFFNFSFAATDEKLKSDETDLKEKEVIMSLLLTKKEALEVAFPGADKIKKDRVWLTKEQILAIEAINMFKLVEKRFTFYHGIKNGKPMGAMLIDNIIGKSFPITFMTVLNTDGTVRDVEIMIYRESQGWEVKYDSFLSQFFGKDSSSDRRKILTITGATLSVNALKLGVYKAMAAYEVLYLNKNNTLASR
;
A
#
# COMPACT_ATOMS: atom_id res chain seq x y z
N MET A 1 -54.69 49.92 -47.10
CA MET A 1 -53.25 49.57 -47.07
C MET A 1 -52.76 49.11 -45.68
N VAL A 2 -53.10 49.80 -44.59
CA VAL A 2 -52.61 49.48 -43.22
C VAL A 2 -53.04 48.10 -42.66
N LYS A 3 -54.27 47.64 -42.94
CA LYS A 3 -54.76 46.33 -42.43
C LYS A 3 -53.98 45.12 -42.96
N ILE A 4 -53.62 45.11 -44.25
CA ILE A 4 -52.93 43.98 -44.90
C ILE A 4 -51.49 43.86 -44.38
N LEU A 5 -50.81 44.99 -44.18
CA LEU A 5 -49.45 45.02 -43.64
C LEU A 5 -49.41 44.48 -42.20
N ASN A 6 -50.43 44.79 -41.40
CA ASN A 6 -50.51 44.31 -40.01
C ASN A 6 -50.77 42.80 -39.93
N THR A 7 -51.61 42.24 -40.81
CA THR A 7 -51.86 40.79 -40.88
C THR A 7 -50.63 40.00 -41.31
N LEU A 8 -49.85 40.52 -42.26
CA LEU A 8 -48.56 39.94 -42.67
C LEU A 8 -47.52 39.99 -41.55
N LEU A 9 -47.45 41.10 -40.81
CA LEU A 9 -46.54 41.22 -39.66
C LEU A 9 -46.90 40.26 -38.51
N VAL A 10 -48.18 40.07 -38.22
CA VAL A 10 -48.64 39.12 -37.21
C VAL A 10 -48.30 37.68 -37.62
N SER A 11 -48.54 37.33 -38.89
CA SER A 11 -48.23 35.99 -39.42
C SER A 11 -46.72 35.71 -39.40
N LEU A 12 -45.89 36.71 -39.72
CA LEU A 12 -44.43 36.62 -39.67
C LEU A 12 -43.91 36.46 -38.23
N LYS A 13 -44.50 37.19 -37.26
CA LYS A 13 -44.15 37.04 -35.84
C LYS A 13 -44.51 35.66 -35.29
N VAL A 14 -45.67 35.11 -35.66
CA VAL A 14 -46.08 33.74 -35.26
C VAL A 14 -45.14 32.69 -35.87
N LEU A 15 -44.73 32.86 -37.13
CA LEU A 15 -43.78 31.97 -37.80
C LEU A 15 -42.40 32.01 -37.12
N LEU A 16 -41.88 33.20 -36.82
CA LEU A 16 -40.60 33.38 -36.13
C LEU A 16 -40.64 32.87 -34.68
N PHE A 17 -41.75 33.06 -33.97
CA PHE A 17 -41.94 32.58 -32.61
C PHE A 17 -42.00 31.04 -32.54
N ASN A 18 -42.73 30.41 -33.47
CA ASN A 18 -42.84 28.94 -33.55
C ASN A 18 -41.50 28.28 -33.96
N GLY A 19 -40.74 28.91 -34.86
CA GLY A 19 -39.40 28.45 -35.22
C GLY A 19 -38.40 28.50 -34.07
N LEU A 20 -38.41 29.59 -33.28
CA LEU A 20 -37.54 29.73 -32.11
C LEU A 20 -37.89 28.71 -31.02
N PHE A 21 -39.18 28.42 -30.81
CA PHE A 21 -39.64 27.44 -29.82
C PHE A 21 -39.24 26.00 -30.19
N ALA A 22 -39.34 25.64 -31.48
CA ALA A 22 -38.87 24.34 -31.98
C ALA A 22 -37.36 24.16 -31.80
N PHE A 23 -36.58 25.23 -32.02
CA PHE A 23 -35.12 25.21 -31.84
C PHE A 23 -34.73 25.02 -30.37
N ILE A 24 -35.45 25.68 -29.44
CA ILE A 24 -35.23 25.51 -27.99
C ILE A 24 -35.54 24.07 -27.57
N ILE A 25 -36.63 23.47 -28.04
CA ILE A 25 -36.97 22.07 -27.73
C ILE A 25 -35.90 21.11 -28.24
N ILE A 26 -35.47 21.26 -29.51
CA ILE A 26 -34.43 20.39 -30.09
C ILE A 26 -33.10 20.55 -29.33
N SER A 27 -32.73 21.79 -28.97
CA SER A 27 -31.54 22.05 -28.17
C SER A 27 -31.64 21.45 -26.77
N LEU A 28 -32.81 21.50 -26.12
CA LEU A 28 -33.03 20.89 -24.80
C LEU A 28 -32.94 19.36 -24.87
N LEU A 29 -33.54 18.74 -25.90
CA LEU A 29 -33.45 17.30 -26.12
C LEU A 29 -32.00 16.88 -26.41
N ALA A 30 -31.26 17.64 -27.20
CA ALA A 30 -29.84 17.37 -27.47
C ALA A 30 -29.00 17.48 -26.18
N PHE A 31 -29.24 18.51 -25.36
CA PHE A 31 -28.55 18.69 -24.07
C PHE A 31 -28.86 17.59 -23.07
N PHE A 32 -30.11 17.12 -23.04
CA PHE A 32 -30.54 16.04 -22.15
C PHE A 32 -29.91 14.71 -22.55
N ASN A 33 -29.89 14.39 -23.85
CA ASN A 33 -29.21 13.20 -24.36
C ASN A 33 -27.70 13.25 -24.11
N PHE A 34 -27.06 14.41 -24.28
CA PHE A 34 -25.64 14.58 -23.99
C PHE A 34 -25.32 14.43 -22.50
N SER A 35 -26.13 15.02 -21.62
CA SER A 35 -25.97 14.88 -20.16
C SER A 35 -26.18 13.44 -19.69
N PHE A 36 -27.16 12.73 -20.27
CA PHE A 36 -27.43 11.32 -19.99
C PHE A 36 -26.29 10.42 -20.48
N ALA A 37 -25.78 10.65 -21.69
CA ALA A 37 -24.63 9.92 -22.22
C ALA A 37 -23.35 10.13 -21.38
N ALA A 38 -23.08 11.37 -20.94
CA ALA A 38 -21.95 11.67 -20.06
C ALA A 38 -22.09 11.03 -18.66
N THR A 39 -23.32 10.90 -18.15
CA THR A 39 -23.57 10.20 -16.89
C THR A 39 -23.46 8.69 -17.04
N ASP A 40 -23.91 8.11 -18.15
CA ASP A 40 -23.73 6.69 -18.48
C ASP A 40 -22.26 6.32 -18.69
N GLU A 41 -21.47 7.19 -19.35
CA GLU A 41 -20.04 6.97 -19.57
C GLU A 41 -19.28 7.02 -18.24
N LYS A 42 -19.64 7.96 -17.36
CA LYS A 42 -19.09 8.04 -16.01
C LYS A 42 -19.54 6.88 -15.11
N LEU A 43 -20.80 6.44 -15.21
CA LEU A 43 -21.27 5.24 -14.48
C LEU A 43 -20.52 4.00 -14.96
N LYS A 44 -20.31 3.87 -16.28
CA LYS A 44 -19.53 2.76 -16.85
C LYS A 44 -18.08 2.82 -16.41
N SER A 45 -17.43 3.99 -16.37
CA SER A 45 -16.06 4.11 -15.86
C SER A 45 -15.97 3.74 -14.38
N ASP A 46 -16.89 4.24 -13.55
CA ASP A 46 -16.93 3.95 -12.11
C ASP A 46 -17.23 2.46 -11.84
N GLU A 47 -18.10 1.82 -12.63
CA GLU A 47 -18.40 0.38 -12.53
C GLU A 47 -17.25 -0.49 -13.07
N THR A 48 -16.51 -0.01 -14.06
CA THR A 48 -15.33 -0.71 -14.62
C THR A 48 -14.15 -0.65 -13.65
N ASP A 49 -13.92 0.48 -12.98
CA ASP A 49 -12.92 0.64 -11.90
C ASP A 49 -13.22 -0.24 -10.68
N LEU A 50 -14.51 -0.52 -10.41
CA LEU A 50 -14.94 -1.44 -9.36
C LEU A 50 -14.76 -2.91 -9.77
N LYS A 51 -14.92 -3.26 -11.05
CA LYS A 51 -14.68 -4.61 -11.57
C LYS A 51 -13.20 -4.98 -11.65
N GLU A 52 -12.28 -4.02 -11.80
CA GLU A 52 -10.83 -4.27 -11.73
C GLU A 52 -10.33 -4.62 -10.30
N LYS A 53 -11.08 -4.27 -9.26
CA LYS A 53 -10.74 -4.59 -7.86
C LYS A 53 -11.25 -5.96 -7.43
N GLU A 54 -11.05 -6.98 -8.25
CA GLU A 54 -11.19 -8.34 -7.77
C GLU A 54 -10.03 -8.63 -6.79
N VAL A 55 -10.33 -8.62 -5.50
CA VAL A 55 -9.34 -8.87 -4.44
C VAL A 55 -8.97 -10.34 -4.47
N ILE A 56 -7.89 -10.67 -5.18
CA ILE A 56 -7.29 -11.99 -5.12
C ILE A 56 -6.52 -12.10 -3.80
N MET A 57 -7.09 -12.82 -2.83
CA MET A 57 -6.41 -13.10 -1.56
C MET A 57 -5.66 -14.42 -1.64
N SER A 58 -4.34 -14.36 -1.57
CA SER A 58 -3.45 -15.53 -1.47
C SER A 58 -2.87 -15.62 -0.07
N LEU A 59 -3.27 -16.62 0.72
CA LEU A 59 -2.62 -17.00 1.97
C LEU A 59 -1.45 -17.93 1.63
N LEU A 60 -0.23 -17.43 1.80
CA LEU A 60 1.01 -18.15 1.50
C LEU A 60 1.61 -18.78 2.76
N LEU A 61 1.49 -18.09 3.89
CA LEU A 61 2.03 -18.55 5.17
C LEU A 61 1.09 -18.15 6.31
N THR A 62 0.65 -19.14 7.09
CA THR A 62 -0.06 -18.86 8.34
C THR A 62 0.90 -18.30 9.38
N LYS A 63 0.36 -17.63 10.41
CA LYS A 63 1.17 -17.16 11.53
C LYS A 63 1.90 -18.30 12.25
N LYS A 64 1.29 -19.49 12.33
CA LYS A 64 1.91 -20.65 12.97
C LYS A 64 3.12 -21.12 12.17
N GLU A 65 2.98 -21.26 10.86
CA GLU A 65 4.08 -21.63 9.96
C GLU A 65 5.17 -20.56 9.94
N ALA A 66 4.80 -19.27 9.92
CA ALA A 66 5.74 -18.15 10.02
C ALA A 66 6.61 -18.22 11.29
N LEU A 67 6.02 -18.58 12.43
CA LEU A 67 6.74 -18.75 13.67
C LEU A 67 7.68 -19.96 13.64
N GLU A 68 7.29 -21.06 12.98
CA GLU A 68 8.13 -22.24 12.80
C GLU A 68 9.31 -21.97 11.86
N VAL A 69 9.07 -21.29 10.73
CA VAL A 69 10.10 -20.83 9.79
C VAL A 69 11.08 -19.89 10.50
N ALA A 70 10.57 -18.93 11.25
CA ALA A 70 11.41 -17.97 11.96
C ALA A 70 12.19 -18.61 13.12
N PHE A 71 11.63 -19.58 13.84
CA PHE A 71 12.24 -20.10 15.07
C PHE A 71 12.16 -21.63 15.15
N PRO A 72 12.82 -22.37 14.23
CA PRO A 72 12.67 -23.82 14.12
C PRO A 72 13.14 -24.55 15.38
N GLY A 73 12.21 -25.28 16.01
CA GLY A 73 12.43 -25.98 17.27
C GLY A 73 12.84 -25.07 18.43
N ALA A 74 12.29 -23.85 18.51
CA ALA A 74 12.42 -23.01 19.69
C ALA A 74 11.63 -23.58 20.87
N ASP A 75 12.22 -23.53 22.06
CA ASP A 75 11.56 -23.96 23.30
C ASP A 75 10.51 -22.94 23.74
N LYS A 76 10.75 -21.66 23.42
CA LYS A 76 9.88 -20.55 23.79
C LYS A 76 9.91 -19.46 22.75
N ILE A 77 8.74 -18.88 22.47
CA ILE A 77 8.60 -17.67 21.67
C ILE A 77 7.99 -16.58 22.54
N LYS A 78 8.75 -15.51 22.79
CA LYS A 78 8.28 -14.33 23.52
C LYS A 78 7.71 -13.31 22.55
N LYS A 79 6.46 -12.91 22.75
CA LYS A 79 5.85 -11.76 22.05
C LYS A 79 6.13 -10.48 22.83
N ASP A 80 6.87 -9.56 22.25
CA ASP A 80 7.22 -8.27 22.84
C ASP A 80 6.50 -7.14 22.12
N ARG A 81 5.70 -6.36 22.85
CA ARG A 81 4.94 -5.23 22.30
C ARG A 81 5.51 -3.95 22.87
N VAL A 82 6.12 -3.15 22.00
CA VAL A 82 6.83 -1.92 22.38
C VAL A 82 6.08 -0.71 21.82
N TRP A 83 5.63 0.16 22.71
CA TRP A 83 5.11 1.48 22.34
C TRP A 83 6.30 2.45 22.19
N LEU A 84 6.29 3.23 21.12
CA LEU A 84 7.42 4.08 20.77
C LEU A 84 7.34 5.44 21.47
N THR A 85 8.47 5.90 22.00
CA THR A 85 8.63 7.30 22.41
C THR A 85 8.88 8.18 21.20
N LYS A 86 8.75 9.51 21.36
CA LYS A 86 9.03 10.46 20.28
C LYS A 86 10.48 10.35 19.80
N GLU A 87 11.41 10.18 20.73
CA GLU A 87 12.85 10.03 20.46
C GLU A 87 13.11 8.76 19.66
N GLN A 88 12.45 7.65 20.00
CA GLN A 88 12.55 6.39 19.26
C GLN A 88 11.97 6.51 17.85
N ILE A 89 10.83 7.16 17.68
CA ILE A 89 10.24 7.43 16.35
C ILE A 89 11.25 8.21 15.49
N LEU A 90 11.80 9.31 16.02
CA LEU A 90 12.76 10.14 15.29
C LEU A 90 14.04 9.37 14.94
N ALA A 91 14.55 8.55 15.86
CA ALA A 91 15.73 7.71 15.62
C ALA A 91 15.46 6.68 14.51
N ILE A 92 14.31 6.02 14.51
CA ILE A 92 13.92 5.04 13.49
C ILE A 92 13.78 5.71 12.12
N GLU A 93 13.09 6.87 12.05
CA GLU A 93 12.92 7.63 10.80
C GLU A 93 14.26 8.08 10.20
N ALA A 94 15.24 8.41 11.04
CA ALA A 94 16.53 8.94 10.61
C ALA A 94 17.41 7.92 9.86
N ILE A 95 17.36 6.63 10.22
CA ILE A 95 18.28 5.61 9.68
C ILE A 95 18.14 5.44 8.16
N ASN A 96 16.90 5.42 7.64
CA ASN A 96 16.63 5.22 6.21
C ASN A 96 15.70 6.28 5.60
N MET A 97 15.61 7.44 6.26
CA MET A 97 14.86 8.62 5.82
C MET A 97 13.42 8.31 5.38
N PHE A 98 12.69 7.53 6.19
CA PHE A 98 11.27 7.26 5.97
C PHE A 98 10.41 7.89 7.07
N LYS A 99 9.12 8.01 6.81
CA LYS A 99 8.14 8.43 7.81
C LYS A 99 7.46 7.23 8.44
N LEU A 100 7.38 7.26 9.77
CA LEU A 100 6.78 6.19 10.55
C LEU A 100 5.35 6.58 10.93
N VAL A 101 4.39 5.73 10.58
CA VAL A 101 2.97 5.92 10.94
C VAL A 101 2.60 5.12 12.18
N GLU A 102 3.39 4.09 12.48
CA GLU A 102 3.20 3.17 13.57
C GLU A 102 3.62 3.80 14.91
N LYS A 103 2.76 3.62 15.92
CA LYS A 103 3.04 4.03 17.31
C LYS A 103 3.63 2.90 18.16
N ARG A 104 3.65 1.68 17.63
CA ARG A 104 4.10 0.49 18.33
C ARG A 104 4.56 -0.58 17.35
N PHE A 105 5.50 -1.42 17.79
CA PHE A 105 5.86 -2.65 17.11
C PHE A 105 5.54 -3.87 17.98
N THR A 106 5.40 -5.02 17.35
CA THR A 106 5.27 -6.31 18.03
C THR A 106 6.28 -7.28 17.46
N PHE A 107 7.38 -7.47 18.17
CA PHE A 107 8.40 -8.47 17.82
C PHE A 107 8.08 -9.81 18.48
N TYR A 108 8.43 -10.88 17.79
CA TYR A 108 8.47 -12.23 18.35
C TYR A 108 9.94 -12.61 18.50
N HIS A 109 10.33 -13.18 19.64
CA HIS A 109 11.70 -13.59 19.92
C HIS A 109 11.72 -15.09 20.23
N GLY A 110 12.41 -15.86 19.40
CA GLY A 110 12.65 -17.28 19.65
C GLY A 110 13.78 -17.47 20.66
N ILE A 111 13.63 -18.47 21.53
CA ILE A 111 14.62 -18.87 22.52
C ILE A 111 14.78 -20.39 22.41
N LYS A 112 16.02 -20.84 22.31
CA LYS A 112 16.38 -22.27 22.29
C LYS A 112 17.57 -22.51 23.20
N ASN A 113 17.46 -23.47 24.11
CA ASN A 113 18.45 -23.78 25.13
C ASN A 113 18.88 -22.52 25.92
N GLY A 114 17.93 -21.65 26.22
CA GLY A 114 18.18 -20.37 26.92
C GLY A 114 18.86 -19.28 26.08
N LYS A 115 19.20 -19.53 24.81
CA LYS A 115 19.84 -18.56 23.92
C LYS A 115 18.84 -17.91 22.96
N PRO A 116 18.93 -16.59 22.71
CA PRO A 116 18.06 -15.92 21.73
C PRO A 116 18.40 -16.40 20.31
N MET A 117 17.36 -16.65 19.51
CA MET A 117 17.47 -17.05 18.09
C MET A 117 17.32 -15.86 17.13
N GLY A 118 17.14 -14.65 17.66
CA GLY A 118 16.83 -13.45 16.89
C GLY A 118 15.41 -12.93 17.16
N ALA A 119 14.87 -12.17 16.22
CA ALA A 119 13.54 -11.60 16.31
C ALA A 119 12.80 -11.67 14.97
N MET A 120 11.47 -11.59 15.02
CA MET A 120 10.62 -11.52 13.83
C MET A 120 9.59 -10.41 14.01
N LEU A 121 9.44 -9.57 13.00
CA LEU A 121 8.35 -8.61 12.89
C LEU A 121 7.40 -9.05 11.78
N ILE A 122 6.10 -9.10 12.08
CA ILE A 122 5.07 -9.22 11.05
C ILE A 122 4.50 -7.83 10.81
N ASP A 123 4.47 -7.40 9.56
CA ASP A 123 4.03 -6.06 9.18
C ASP A 123 3.03 -6.11 8.02
N ASN A 124 2.28 -5.01 7.86
CA ASN A 124 1.34 -4.81 6.77
C ASN A 124 1.66 -3.49 6.08
N ILE A 125 1.94 -3.54 4.79
CA ILE A 125 2.25 -2.35 4.00
C ILE A 125 1.42 -2.31 2.74
N ILE A 126 0.89 -1.14 2.38
CA ILE A 126 0.12 -0.99 1.16
C ILE A 126 1.04 -1.18 -0.04
N GLY A 127 0.70 -2.12 -0.93
CA GLY A 127 1.34 -2.33 -2.22
C GLY A 127 0.88 -1.28 -3.24
N LYS A 128 0.17 -1.70 -4.29
CA LYS A 128 -0.51 -0.79 -5.21
C LYS A 128 -1.81 -0.25 -4.61
N SER A 129 -2.59 -1.11 -3.96
CA SER A 129 -3.96 -0.78 -3.49
C SER A 129 -4.37 -1.50 -2.22
N PHE A 130 -3.78 -2.67 -1.93
CA PHE A 130 -4.12 -3.49 -0.78
C PHE A 130 -2.88 -3.79 0.07
N PRO A 131 -3.07 -4.14 1.36
CA PRO A 131 -1.95 -4.53 2.21
C PRO A 131 -1.28 -5.83 1.73
N ILE A 132 0.04 -5.80 1.72
CA ILE A 132 0.92 -6.97 1.69
C ILE A 132 1.26 -7.31 3.14
N THR A 133 0.89 -8.50 3.62
CA THR A 133 1.30 -8.99 4.94
C THR A 133 2.56 -9.81 4.77
N PHE A 134 3.63 -9.44 5.45
CA PHE A 134 4.92 -10.12 5.35
C PHE A 134 5.60 -10.20 6.72
N MET A 135 6.57 -11.10 6.84
CA MET A 135 7.46 -11.17 7.99
C MET A 135 8.89 -10.77 7.62
N THR A 136 9.57 -10.15 8.56
CA THR A 136 11.03 -9.95 8.51
C THR A 136 11.64 -10.62 9.71
N VAL A 137 12.52 -11.58 9.46
CA VAL A 137 13.24 -12.35 10.46
C VAL A 137 14.66 -11.80 10.54
N LEU A 138 15.06 -11.40 11.75
CA LEU A 138 16.35 -10.79 12.06
C LEU A 138 17.15 -11.72 12.97
N ASN A 139 18.45 -11.81 12.71
CA ASN A 139 19.42 -12.36 13.64
C ASN A 139 19.56 -11.45 14.87
N THR A 140 20.25 -11.95 15.91
CA THR A 140 20.48 -11.19 17.15
C THR A 140 21.35 -9.96 16.97
N ASP A 141 22.09 -9.86 15.87
CA ASP A 141 22.89 -8.71 15.47
C ASP A 141 22.11 -7.70 14.60
N GLY A 142 20.84 -7.97 14.31
CA GLY A 142 19.99 -7.11 13.48
C GLY A 142 20.12 -7.33 11.97
N THR A 143 20.97 -8.26 11.52
CA THR A 143 21.00 -8.65 10.10
C THR A 143 19.75 -9.46 9.73
N VAL A 144 19.25 -9.27 8.51
CA VAL A 144 18.11 -10.05 8.00
C VAL A 144 18.53 -11.48 7.76
N ARG A 145 17.85 -12.40 8.42
CA ARG A 145 17.96 -13.83 8.16
C ARG A 145 16.99 -14.28 7.09
N ASP A 146 15.78 -13.73 7.08
CA ASP A 146 14.73 -14.16 6.15
C ASP A 146 13.62 -13.10 5.99
N VAL A 147 12.93 -13.12 4.85
CA VAL A 147 11.75 -12.30 4.57
C VAL A 147 10.76 -13.15 3.80
N GLU A 148 9.52 -13.26 4.29
CA GLU A 148 8.50 -14.08 3.65
C GLU A 148 7.18 -13.32 3.52
N ILE A 149 6.49 -13.50 2.39
CA ILE A 149 5.13 -12.98 2.22
C ILE A 149 4.15 -13.97 2.86
N MET A 150 3.31 -13.46 3.76
CA MET A 150 2.29 -14.27 4.44
C MET A 150 0.95 -14.20 3.72
N ILE A 151 0.51 -13.00 3.34
CA ILE A 151 -0.77 -12.78 2.67
C ILE A 151 -0.60 -11.71 1.59
N TYR A 152 -0.96 -12.05 0.36
CA TYR A 152 -0.97 -11.14 -0.77
C TYR A 152 -2.42 -10.90 -1.24
N ARG A 153 -2.76 -9.65 -1.62
CA ARG A 153 -4.15 -9.23 -1.85
C ARG A 153 -4.33 -8.44 -3.16
N GLU A 154 -3.41 -8.61 -4.10
CA GLU A 154 -3.41 -7.89 -5.37
C GLU A 154 -3.23 -8.86 -6.54
N SER A 155 -3.77 -8.50 -7.71
CA SER A 155 -3.62 -9.27 -8.94
C SER A 155 -2.28 -9.06 -9.63
N GLN A 156 -1.65 -7.90 -9.42
CA GLN A 156 -0.38 -7.49 -10.02
C GLN A 156 0.68 -7.28 -8.96
N GLY A 157 1.95 -7.49 -9.31
CA GLY A 157 3.08 -7.27 -8.41
C GLY A 157 3.34 -8.40 -7.42
N TRP A 158 2.66 -9.54 -7.60
CA TRP A 158 2.78 -10.75 -6.80
C TRP A 158 4.15 -11.41 -6.93
N GLU A 159 4.95 -11.01 -7.92
CA GLU A 159 6.32 -11.47 -8.16
C GLU A 159 7.25 -11.18 -6.97
N VAL A 160 6.90 -10.21 -6.10
CA VAL A 160 7.66 -9.93 -4.88
C VAL A 160 7.65 -11.09 -3.87
N LYS A 161 6.76 -12.08 -4.05
CA LYS A 161 6.72 -13.28 -3.20
C LYS A 161 7.81 -14.31 -3.54
N TYR A 162 8.49 -14.14 -4.67
CA TYR A 162 9.49 -15.10 -5.12
C TYR A 162 10.81 -14.93 -4.37
N ASP A 163 11.45 -16.07 -4.07
CA ASP A 163 12.75 -16.11 -3.40
C ASP A 163 13.84 -15.31 -4.15
N SER A 164 13.79 -15.27 -5.48
CA SER A 164 14.71 -14.46 -6.30
C SER A 164 14.68 -12.96 -5.97
N PHE A 165 13.56 -12.47 -5.42
CA PHE A 165 13.45 -11.11 -4.90
C PHE A 165 13.77 -11.04 -3.41
N LEU A 166 13.14 -11.91 -2.60
CA LEU A 166 13.21 -11.85 -1.13
C LEU A 166 14.62 -12.15 -0.59
N SER A 167 15.35 -13.07 -1.22
CA SER A 167 16.74 -13.41 -0.85
C SER A 167 17.71 -12.23 -0.96
N GLN A 168 17.36 -11.17 -1.70
CA GLN A 168 18.18 -9.96 -1.79
C GLN A 168 18.29 -9.23 -0.43
N PHE A 169 17.38 -9.47 0.51
CA PHE A 169 17.46 -8.90 1.85
C PHE A 169 18.42 -9.64 2.78
N PHE A 170 18.75 -10.91 2.49
CA PHE A 170 19.61 -11.74 3.34
C PHE A 170 20.94 -11.05 3.68
N GLY A 171 21.31 -11.07 4.95
CA GLY A 171 22.54 -10.49 5.48
C GLY A 171 22.59 -8.96 5.50
N LYS A 172 21.56 -8.26 5.04
CA LYS A 172 21.48 -6.78 5.15
C LYS A 172 21.08 -6.36 6.54
N ASP A 173 21.49 -5.16 6.92
CA ASP A 173 21.18 -4.53 8.19
C ASP A 173 20.59 -3.12 7.99
N SER A 174 20.34 -2.43 9.09
CA SER A 174 19.77 -1.09 9.12
C SER A 174 20.62 -0.04 8.37
N SER A 175 21.93 -0.27 8.21
CA SER A 175 22.88 0.62 7.52
C SER A 175 23.00 0.38 6.02
N SER A 176 22.48 -0.75 5.54
CA SER A 176 22.63 -1.19 4.15
C SER A 176 21.90 -0.27 3.16
N ASP A 177 22.47 0.00 1.99
CA ASP A 177 21.81 0.88 1.01
C ASP A 177 20.61 0.21 0.33
N ARG A 178 19.39 0.66 0.67
CA ARG A 178 18.12 0.19 0.10
C ARG A 178 18.06 0.29 -1.43
N ARG A 179 18.80 1.19 -2.06
CA ARG A 179 18.83 1.34 -3.53
C ARG A 179 19.47 0.14 -4.22
N LYS A 180 20.25 -0.68 -3.51
CA LYS A 180 20.89 -1.89 -4.05
C LYS A 180 19.93 -3.09 -4.19
N ILE A 181 18.71 -3.01 -3.67
CA ILE A 181 17.67 -4.02 -3.93
C ILE A 181 17.09 -3.77 -5.33
N LEU A 182 17.27 -4.75 -6.22
CA LEU A 182 16.81 -4.74 -7.60
C LEU A 182 15.29 -4.65 -7.67
N THR A 183 14.79 -4.01 -8.73
CA THR A 183 13.35 -3.89 -8.99
C THR A 183 12.85 -5.05 -9.84
N ILE A 184 11.54 -5.30 -9.78
CA ILE A 184 10.85 -6.22 -10.68
C ILE A 184 9.98 -5.37 -11.61
N THR A 185 10.13 -5.58 -12.92
CA THR A 185 9.30 -4.90 -13.94
C THR A 185 7.82 -5.17 -13.69
N GLY A 186 6.99 -4.13 -13.71
CA GLY A 186 5.55 -4.24 -13.47
C GLY A 186 5.13 -4.35 -12.00
N ALA A 187 6.07 -4.49 -11.06
CA ALA A 187 5.79 -4.61 -9.62
C ALA A 187 6.38 -3.48 -8.78
N THR A 188 6.70 -2.32 -9.38
CA THR A 188 7.44 -1.22 -8.74
C THR A 188 6.83 -0.76 -7.40
N LEU A 189 5.51 -0.65 -7.32
CA LEU A 189 4.83 -0.22 -6.09
C LEU A 189 4.97 -1.25 -4.98
N SER A 190 4.70 -2.52 -5.27
CA SER A 190 4.89 -3.65 -4.34
C SER A 190 6.35 -3.78 -3.88
N VAL A 191 7.30 -3.64 -4.80
CA VAL A 191 8.74 -3.65 -4.49
C VAL A 191 9.11 -2.52 -3.54
N ASN A 192 8.71 -1.28 -3.83
CA ASN A 192 9.04 -0.13 -3.00
C ASN A 192 8.40 -0.23 -1.61
N ALA A 193 7.14 -0.68 -1.55
CA ALA A 193 6.44 -0.95 -0.31
C ALA A 193 7.18 -1.98 0.54
N LEU A 194 7.52 -3.13 -0.03
CA LEU A 194 8.20 -4.19 0.70
C LEU A 194 9.63 -3.79 1.13
N LYS A 195 10.37 -3.10 0.27
CA LYS A 195 11.67 -2.49 0.63
C LYS A 195 11.52 -1.56 1.82
N LEU A 196 10.52 -0.67 1.82
CA LEU A 196 10.27 0.22 2.96
C LEU A 196 9.96 -0.58 4.24
N GLY A 197 9.09 -1.58 4.14
CA GLY A 197 8.69 -2.44 5.25
C GLY A 197 9.84 -3.19 5.91
N VAL A 198 10.68 -3.87 5.12
CA VAL A 198 11.84 -4.62 5.63
C VAL A 198 12.86 -3.68 6.28
N TYR A 199 13.16 -2.54 5.64
CA TYR A 199 14.08 -1.55 6.20
C TYR A 199 13.56 -0.89 7.47
N LYS A 200 12.25 -0.69 7.57
CA LYS A 200 11.59 -0.24 8.80
C LYS A 200 11.74 -1.26 9.92
N ALA A 201 11.62 -2.56 9.63
CA ALA A 201 11.84 -3.62 10.62
C ALA A 201 13.28 -3.61 11.16
N MET A 202 14.28 -3.50 10.27
CA MET A 202 15.70 -3.40 10.65
C MET A 202 15.97 -2.16 11.52
N ALA A 203 15.51 -0.99 11.08
CA ALA A 203 15.68 0.26 11.82
C ALA A 203 14.98 0.25 13.20
N ALA A 204 13.78 -0.34 13.28
CA ALA A 204 13.08 -0.51 14.54
C ALA A 204 13.85 -1.45 15.49
N TYR A 205 14.40 -2.55 14.98
CA TYR A 205 15.16 -3.49 15.81
C TYR A 205 16.45 -2.86 16.34
N GLU A 206 17.18 -2.16 15.47
CA GLU A 206 18.38 -1.38 15.78
C GLU A 206 18.14 -0.44 16.97
N VAL A 207 17.11 0.42 16.89
CA VAL A 207 16.82 1.42 17.93
C VAL A 207 16.31 0.78 19.23
N LEU A 208 15.48 -0.26 19.14
CA LEU A 208 14.78 -0.81 20.30
C LEU A 208 15.58 -1.84 21.10
N TYR A 209 16.48 -2.58 20.44
CA TYR A 209 17.15 -3.74 21.02
C TYR A 209 18.68 -3.70 20.94
N LEU A 210 19.26 -3.05 19.92
CA LEU A 210 20.72 -2.97 19.77
C LEU A 210 21.29 -1.71 20.45
N ASN A 211 20.74 -0.54 20.16
CA ASN A 211 21.23 0.73 20.70
C ASN A 211 20.95 0.95 22.19
N LYS A 212 20.04 0.18 22.80
CA LYS A 212 19.90 0.16 24.26
C LYS A 212 21.16 -0.34 24.98
N ASN A 213 21.97 -1.17 24.33
CA ASN A 213 23.17 -1.72 24.94
C ASN A 213 24.35 -0.73 24.87
N ASN A 214 24.35 0.21 23.91
CA ASN A 214 25.42 1.22 23.77
C ASN A 214 25.30 2.39 24.75
N THR A 215 24.13 2.63 25.35
CA THR A 215 23.95 3.71 26.33
C THR A 215 24.38 3.35 27.76
N LEU A 216 24.59 2.06 28.05
CA LEU A 216 25.14 1.58 29.32
C LEU A 216 26.67 1.41 29.31
N ALA A 217 27.30 1.44 28.13
CA ALA A 217 28.75 1.37 27.97
C ALA A 217 29.45 2.74 27.92
N SER A 218 28.69 3.84 27.88
CA SER A 218 29.18 5.21 27.78
C SER A 218 28.88 6.07 29.03
N ARG A 219 28.68 5.44 30.19
CA ARG A 219 28.49 6.12 31.48
C ARG A 219 29.40 5.54 32.53
#